data_AF-A0A7S2G7E7-F1
#
_entry.id   AF-A0A7S2G7E7-F1
#
_cell.length_a   1.000
_cell.length_b   1.000
_cell.length_c   1.000
_cell.angle_alpha   90.00
_cell.angle_beta   90.00
_cell.angle_gamma   90.00
#
_symmetry.space_group_name_H-M   'P 1'
#
loop_
_entity.id
_entity.type
_entity.pdbx_description
1 polymer ?
#
loop_
_entity_poly.entity_id
_entity_poly.type
_entity_poly.pdbx_seq_one_letter_code
_entity_poly.pdbx_strand_id
1 'polypeptide(L)'
;KQRAFLFKDLREDEKRRHNYTSSQLEMDPEVAACNIQRLFRGFFSRVKAAESRDEELIFIGMKPARETGDGLEKELATAYKKRKTEQSDNKEAYAKALVDLKDEVTRDEGPQMRDGLRQERHLWVTDSIAESKEIPEDLTEFYKQKYPSPPVAEEVVEEPAGKKKKDDKKDKGKDKGKKGKKKKAPAEEAPPKEPPPLQGPSEITGTMYGNILNYQADWEDKEDWKYNFAQKHDVELAKKKIRVDVEAELKDAVDEMLKQNLAKIKAQLNPAKGGKKGKG
;
A
#
# COMPACT_ATOMS: atom_id res chain seq x y z
N LYS A 1 63.03 -53.16 -27.29
CA LYS A 1 62.98 -51.80 -27.86
C LYS A 1 62.81 -51.79 -29.39
N GLN A 2 63.42 -52.71 -30.14
CA GLN A 2 63.34 -52.76 -31.61
C GLN A 2 61.94 -53.08 -32.18
N ARG A 3 61.17 -54.01 -31.57
CA ARG A 3 59.78 -54.29 -31.99
C ARG A 3 58.83 -53.09 -31.92
N ALA A 4 58.94 -52.27 -30.87
CA ALA A 4 58.10 -51.09 -30.70
C ALA A 4 58.38 -50.01 -31.77
N PHE A 5 59.64 -49.91 -32.22
CA PHE A 5 60.01 -49.03 -33.32
C PHE A 5 59.43 -49.52 -34.64
N LEU A 6 59.51 -50.84 -34.90
CA LEU A 6 58.95 -51.45 -36.11
C LEU A 6 57.42 -51.27 -36.21
N PHE A 7 56.69 -51.46 -35.11
CA PHE A 7 55.23 -51.24 -35.10
C PHE A 7 54.83 -49.77 -35.27
N LYS A 8 55.68 -48.84 -34.80
CA LYS A 8 55.46 -47.41 -35.02
C LYS A 8 55.66 -47.06 -36.50
N ASP A 9 56.72 -47.58 -37.10
CA ASP A 9 57.05 -47.37 -38.52
C ASP A 9 55.97 -47.97 -39.44
N LEU A 10 55.49 -49.18 -39.13
CA LEU A 10 54.42 -49.85 -39.87
C LEU A 10 53.09 -49.08 -39.81
N ARG A 11 52.78 -48.47 -38.65
CA ARG A 11 51.59 -47.63 -38.47
C ARG A 11 51.73 -46.29 -39.20
N GLU A 12 52.93 -45.73 -39.26
CA GLU A 12 53.21 -44.51 -40.03
C GLU A 12 53.16 -44.78 -41.54
N ASP A 13 53.64 -45.94 -42.00
CA ASP A 13 53.47 -46.41 -43.38
C ASP A 13 52.02 -46.65 -43.75
N GLU A 14 51.23 -47.27 -42.88
CA GLU A 14 49.80 -47.49 -43.11
C GLU A 14 49.02 -46.17 -43.19
N LYS A 15 49.35 -45.19 -42.33
CA LYS A 15 48.82 -43.83 -42.44
C LYS A 15 49.22 -43.14 -43.73
N ARG A 16 50.48 -43.28 -44.18
CA ARG A 16 50.95 -42.72 -45.46
C ARG A 16 50.20 -43.33 -46.64
N ARG A 17 49.99 -44.65 -46.64
CA ARG A 17 49.20 -45.33 -47.68
C ARG A 17 47.74 -44.89 -47.65
N HIS A 18 47.12 -44.81 -46.48
CA HIS A 18 45.75 -44.34 -46.34
C HIS A 18 45.59 -42.91 -46.86
N ASN A 19 46.50 -42.00 -46.50
CA ASN A 19 46.50 -40.62 -46.99
C ASN A 19 46.72 -40.53 -48.50
N TYR A 20 47.63 -41.34 -49.07
CA TYR A 20 47.85 -41.41 -50.52
C TYR A 20 46.61 -41.88 -51.26
N THR A 21 45.96 -42.94 -50.76
CA THR A 21 44.71 -43.47 -51.33
C THR A 21 43.55 -42.46 -51.21
N SER A 22 43.49 -41.72 -50.09
CA SER A 22 42.51 -40.65 -49.87
C SER A 22 42.74 -39.47 -50.80
N SER A 23 44.00 -39.10 -51.07
CA SER A 23 44.33 -38.03 -52.03
C SER A 23 44.06 -38.41 -53.49
N GLN A 24 44.01 -39.71 -53.79
CA GLN A 24 43.63 -40.24 -55.11
C GLN A 24 42.11 -40.34 -55.31
N LEU A 25 41.33 -40.18 -54.23
CA LEU A 25 39.86 -40.21 -54.20
C LEU A 25 39.26 -38.81 -53.98
N GLU A 26 40.05 -37.75 -54.16
CA GLU A 26 39.52 -36.39 -54.19
C GLU A 26 38.63 -36.24 -55.43
N MET A 27 37.32 -36.26 -55.20
CA MET A 27 36.33 -35.92 -56.22
C MET A 27 36.61 -34.51 -56.73
N ASP A 28 36.51 -34.31 -58.03
CA ASP A 28 36.62 -32.99 -58.65
C ASP A 28 35.71 -31.97 -57.92
N PRO A 29 36.25 -30.82 -57.47
CA PRO A 29 35.50 -29.83 -56.70
C PRO A 29 34.19 -29.38 -57.37
N GLU A 30 34.13 -29.31 -58.71
CA GLU A 30 32.91 -28.96 -59.43
C GLU A 30 31.84 -30.06 -59.30
N VAL A 31 32.22 -31.33 -59.43
CA VAL A 31 31.33 -32.48 -59.25
C VAL A 31 30.83 -32.58 -57.81
N ALA A 32 31.71 -32.31 -56.83
CA ALA A 32 31.33 -32.26 -55.42
C ALA A 32 30.33 -31.12 -55.15
N ALA A 33 30.57 -29.92 -55.68
CA ALA A 33 29.68 -28.77 -55.56
C ALA A 33 28.30 -29.05 -56.18
N CYS A 34 28.25 -29.63 -57.38
CA CYS A 34 26.99 -30.02 -58.03
C CYS A 34 26.19 -31.02 -57.18
N ASN A 35 26.86 -31.99 -56.55
CA ASN A 35 26.20 -32.94 -55.66
C ASN A 35 25.63 -32.26 -54.41
N ILE A 36 26.39 -31.37 -53.77
CA ILE A 36 25.94 -30.62 -52.59
C ILE A 36 24.75 -29.73 -52.95
N GLN A 37 24.83 -28.99 -54.07
CA GLN A 37 23.74 -28.14 -54.54
C GLN A 37 22.47 -28.93 -54.84
N ARG A 38 22.59 -30.09 -55.50
CA ARG A 38 21.46 -30.98 -55.76
C ARG A 38 20.80 -31.44 -54.46
N LEU A 39 21.59 -31.89 -53.49
CA LEU A 39 21.10 -32.32 -52.18
C LEU A 39 20.40 -31.16 -51.44
N PHE A 40 20.99 -29.97 -51.44
CA PHE A 40 20.44 -28.78 -50.81
C PHE A 40 19.12 -28.34 -51.45
N ARG A 41 19.06 -28.29 -52.78
CA ARG A 41 17.82 -27.98 -53.52
C ARG A 41 16.71 -28.99 -53.23
N GLY A 42 17.06 -30.27 -53.18
CA GLY A 42 16.12 -31.34 -52.82
C GLY A 42 15.65 -31.24 -51.37
N PHE A 43 16.55 -30.96 -50.43
CA PHE A 43 16.21 -30.72 -49.02
C PHE A 43 15.27 -29.51 -48.90
N PHE A 44 15.63 -28.37 -49.47
CA PHE A 44 14.83 -27.16 -49.43
C PHE A 44 13.45 -27.35 -50.04
N SER A 45 13.36 -28.04 -51.19
CA SER A 45 12.07 -28.38 -51.81
C SER A 45 11.20 -29.26 -50.90
N ARG A 46 11.77 -30.23 -50.19
CA ARG A 46 11.03 -31.09 -49.25
C ARG A 46 10.58 -30.32 -48.01
N VAL A 47 11.44 -29.45 -47.46
CA VAL A 47 11.08 -28.58 -46.33
C VAL A 47 9.91 -27.68 -46.72
N LYS A 48 10.01 -26.97 -47.85
CA LYS A 48 8.94 -26.09 -48.33
C LYS A 48 7.63 -26.85 -48.60
N ALA A 49 7.71 -28.04 -49.21
CA ALA A 49 6.52 -28.87 -49.43
C ALA A 49 5.92 -29.42 -48.13
N ALA A 50 6.72 -29.63 -47.08
CA ALA A 50 6.22 -29.99 -45.76
C ALA A 50 5.55 -28.78 -45.07
N GLU A 51 6.14 -27.59 -45.17
CA GLU A 51 5.57 -26.34 -44.65
C GLU A 51 4.23 -26.01 -45.30
N SER A 52 4.13 -25.99 -46.64
CA SER A 52 2.86 -25.73 -47.32
C SER A 52 1.80 -26.77 -47.00
N ARG A 53 2.16 -28.05 -46.83
CA ARG A 53 1.21 -29.08 -46.39
C ARG A 53 0.72 -28.83 -44.97
N ASP A 54 1.61 -28.41 -44.08
CA ASP A 54 1.28 -28.03 -42.70
C ASP A 54 0.33 -26.82 -42.70
N GLU A 55 0.58 -25.81 -43.53
CA GLU A 55 -0.27 -24.62 -43.70
C GLU A 55 -1.67 -24.99 -44.21
N GLU A 56 -1.76 -25.86 -45.21
CA GLU A 56 -3.05 -26.36 -45.72
C GLU A 56 -3.81 -27.18 -44.66
N LEU A 57 -3.12 -28.01 -43.87
CA LEU A 57 -3.74 -28.73 -42.76
C LEU A 57 -4.26 -27.77 -41.68
N ILE A 58 -3.58 -26.65 -41.44
CA ILE A 58 -4.05 -25.58 -40.56
C ILE A 58 -5.26 -24.89 -41.18
N PHE A 59 -5.22 -24.55 -42.47
CA PHE A 59 -6.30 -23.88 -43.19
C PHE A 59 -7.60 -24.68 -43.21
N ILE A 60 -7.53 -26.00 -43.45
CA ILE A 60 -8.67 -26.92 -43.44
C ILE A 60 -9.12 -27.23 -41.99
N GLY A 61 -8.33 -26.85 -40.98
CA GLY A 61 -8.64 -27.07 -39.57
C GLY A 61 -8.33 -28.48 -39.06
N MET A 62 -7.52 -29.26 -39.79
CA MET A 62 -7.06 -30.59 -39.37
C MET A 62 -5.86 -30.53 -38.41
N LYS A 63 -5.18 -29.38 -38.35
CA LYS A 63 -4.10 -29.08 -37.41
C LYS A 63 -4.38 -27.71 -36.78
N PRO A 64 -4.18 -27.53 -35.46
CA PRO A 64 -4.28 -26.19 -34.87
C PRO A 64 -3.20 -25.29 -35.45
N ALA A 65 -3.51 -23.99 -35.58
CA ALA A 65 -2.50 -23.01 -35.93
C ALA A 65 -1.34 -23.07 -34.94
N ARG A 66 -0.11 -22.82 -35.44
CA ARG A 66 1.06 -22.72 -34.54
C ARG A 66 0.87 -21.47 -33.69
N GLU A 67 0.37 -21.62 -32.47
CA GLU A 67 0.41 -20.56 -31.48
C GLU A 67 1.87 -20.36 -31.08
N THR A 68 2.53 -19.37 -31.69
CA THR A 68 3.79 -18.86 -31.14
C THR A 68 3.44 -18.08 -29.89
N GLY A 69 3.44 -18.75 -28.73
CA GLY A 69 3.24 -18.13 -27.41
C GLY A 69 4.13 -16.90 -27.20
N ASP A 70 5.28 -16.84 -27.88
CA ASP A 70 6.17 -15.69 -27.98
C ASP A 70 5.48 -14.37 -28.37
N GLY A 71 4.44 -14.41 -29.21
CA GLY A 71 3.69 -13.21 -29.61
C GLY A 71 2.83 -12.67 -28.47
N LEU A 72 2.08 -13.55 -27.82
CA LEU A 72 1.22 -13.22 -26.67
C LEU A 72 2.06 -12.81 -25.46
N GLU A 73 3.21 -13.46 -25.22
CA GLU A 73 4.12 -13.10 -24.14
C GLU A 73 4.74 -11.72 -24.36
N LYS A 74 5.16 -11.42 -25.59
CA LYS A 74 5.63 -10.06 -25.96
C LYS A 74 4.52 -9.03 -25.77
N GLU A 75 3.30 -9.31 -26.22
CA GLU A 75 2.18 -8.41 -26.05
C GLU A 75 1.89 -8.14 -24.56
N LEU A 76 1.82 -9.19 -23.74
CA LEU A 76 1.64 -9.08 -22.29
C LEU A 76 2.76 -8.26 -21.64
N ALA A 77 4.02 -8.52 -22.01
CA ALA A 77 5.18 -7.78 -21.50
C ALA A 77 5.11 -6.29 -21.89
N THR A 78 4.67 -5.97 -23.11
CA THR A 78 4.48 -4.57 -23.53
C THR A 78 3.33 -3.91 -22.81
N ALA A 79 2.19 -4.59 -22.62
CA ALA A 79 1.05 -4.08 -21.87
C ALA A 79 1.41 -3.79 -20.41
N TYR A 80 2.18 -4.69 -19.78
CA TYR A 80 2.69 -4.49 -18.42
C TYR A 80 3.57 -3.24 -18.32
N LYS A 81 4.52 -3.08 -19.26
CA LYS A 81 5.39 -1.88 -19.31
C LYS A 81 4.57 -0.60 -19.48
N LYS A 82 3.62 -0.58 -20.43
CA LYS A 82 2.73 0.58 -20.65
C LYS A 82 1.97 0.96 -19.39
N ARG A 83 1.33 -0.01 -18.73
CA ARG A 83 0.63 0.21 -17.46
C ARG A 83 1.56 0.75 -16.38
N LYS A 84 2.80 0.26 -16.30
CA LYS A 84 3.74 0.72 -15.28
C LYS A 84 4.21 2.15 -15.53
N THR A 85 4.44 2.51 -16.79
CA THR A 85 4.74 3.89 -17.20
C THR A 85 3.57 4.81 -16.88
N GLU A 86 2.35 4.46 -17.28
CA GLU A 86 1.14 5.26 -17.01
C GLU A 86 0.92 5.47 -15.50
N GLN A 87 1.16 4.44 -14.68
CA GLN A 87 1.11 4.58 -13.22
C GLN A 87 2.17 5.55 -12.67
N SER A 88 3.38 5.57 -13.26
CA SER A 88 4.42 6.52 -12.87
C SER A 88 4.02 7.93 -13.25
N ASP A 89 3.59 8.13 -14.49
CA ASP A 89 3.20 9.43 -15.03
C ASP A 89 2.01 10.01 -14.24
N ASN A 90 1.00 9.19 -13.93
CA ASN A 90 -0.14 9.62 -13.13
C ASN A 90 0.25 9.94 -11.67
N LYS A 91 1.22 9.21 -11.10
CA LYS A 91 1.73 9.50 -9.75
C LYS A 91 2.51 10.82 -9.71
N GLU A 92 3.34 11.07 -10.72
CA GLU A 92 4.08 12.33 -10.86
C GLU A 92 3.13 13.51 -11.09
N ALA A 93 2.14 13.33 -11.98
CA ALA A 93 1.10 14.33 -12.21
C ALA A 93 0.29 14.62 -10.94
N TYR A 94 -0.03 13.59 -10.14
CA TYR A 94 -0.69 13.77 -8.85
C TYR A 94 0.17 14.54 -7.85
N ALA A 95 1.46 14.20 -7.73
CA ALA A 95 2.37 14.90 -6.83
C ALA A 95 2.50 16.39 -7.18
N LYS A 96 2.56 16.71 -8.48
CA LYS A 96 2.55 18.10 -8.95
C LYS A 96 1.22 18.79 -8.63
N ALA A 97 0.10 18.12 -8.93
CA ALA A 97 -1.23 18.65 -8.66
C ALA A 97 -1.47 18.90 -7.17
N LEU A 98 -0.89 18.13 -6.26
CA LEU A 98 -1.01 18.40 -4.82
C LEU A 98 -0.43 19.76 -4.42
N VAL A 99 0.67 20.17 -5.04
CA VAL A 99 1.27 21.50 -4.79
C VAL A 99 0.37 22.59 -5.38
N ASP A 100 -0.03 22.43 -6.64
CA ASP A 100 -0.89 23.40 -7.32
C ASP A 100 -2.24 23.58 -6.60
N LEU A 101 -2.83 22.47 -6.14
CA LEU A 101 -4.09 22.47 -5.37
C LEU A 101 -3.91 23.05 -3.97
N LYS A 102 -2.74 22.89 -3.34
CA LYS A 102 -2.44 23.54 -2.06
C LYS A 102 -2.44 25.06 -2.21
N ASP A 103 -1.82 25.56 -3.27
CA ASP A 103 -1.79 26.99 -3.57
C ASP A 103 -3.21 27.50 -3.89
N GLU A 104 -3.99 26.74 -4.65
CA GLU A 104 -5.40 27.07 -4.97
C GLU A 104 -6.26 27.14 -3.71
N VAL A 105 -6.24 26.11 -2.86
CA VAL A 105 -6.99 26.08 -1.58
C VAL A 105 -6.55 27.21 -0.67
N THR A 106 -5.24 27.48 -0.55
CA THR A 106 -4.72 28.56 0.29
C THR A 106 -5.17 29.94 -0.22
N ARG A 107 -5.23 30.14 -1.53
CA ARG A 107 -5.64 31.40 -2.14
C ARG A 107 -7.15 31.62 -2.06
N ASP A 108 -7.94 30.60 -2.38
CA ASP A 108 -9.37 30.73 -2.61
C ASP A 108 -10.19 30.44 -1.33
N GLU A 109 -9.86 29.37 -0.60
CA GLU A 109 -10.54 28.96 0.64
C GLU A 109 -9.83 29.48 1.91
N GLY A 110 -8.52 29.74 1.83
CA GLY A 110 -7.68 30.15 2.95
C GLY A 110 -8.16 31.39 3.71
N PRO A 111 -8.58 32.49 3.05
CA PRO A 111 -9.12 33.66 3.75
C PRO A 111 -10.35 33.32 4.59
N GLN A 112 -11.26 32.50 4.06
CA GLN A 112 -12.47 32.10 4.76
C GLN A 112 -12.15 31.18 5.95
N MET A 113 -11.25 30.22 5.78
CA MET A 113 -10.77 29.36 6.88
C MET A 113 -10.12 30.19 7.99
N ARG A 114 -9.22 31.11 7.62
CA ARG A 114 -8.55 32.02 8.56
C ARG A 114 -9.54 32.90 9.32
N ASP A 115 -10.57 33.39 8.64
CA ASP A 115 -11.62 34.21 9.23
C ASP A 115 -12.48 33.43 10.22
N GLY A 116 -12.90 32.22 9.87
CA GLY A 116 -13.60 31.32 10.79
C GLY A 116 -12.75 31.02 12.04
N LEU A 117 -11.51 30.58 11.84
CA LEU A 117 -10.57 30.29 12.93
C LEU A 117 -10.37 31.51 13.86
N ARG A 118 -10.21 32.70 13.29
CA ARG A 118 -10.04 33.93 14.07
C ARG A 118 -11.31 34.28 14.85
N GLN A 119 -12.49 34.18 14.22
CA GLN A 119 -13.77 34.47 14.86
C GLN A 119 -14.03 33.56 16.05
N GLU A 120 -13.82 32.26 15.91
CA GLU A 120 -13.98 31.29 17.01
C GLU A 120 -13.14 31.68 18.24
N ARG A 121 -11.88 32.05 18.01
CA ARG A 121 -10.97 32.41 19.10
C ARG A 121 -11.27 33.78 19.67
N HIS A 122 -11.67 34.74 18.85
CA HIS A 122 -12.09 36.06 19.33
C HIS A 122 -13.35 35.99 20.18
N LEU A 123 -14.33 35.17 19.79
CA LEU A 123 -15.52 34.90 20.60
C LEU A 123 -15.11 34.31 21.95
N TRP A 124 -14.27 33.26 21.95
CA TRP A 124 -13.79 32.66 23.19
C TRP A 124 -13.03 33.64 24.10
N VAL A 125 -12.14 34.47 23.54
CA VAL A 125 -11.43 35.51 24.32
C VAL A 125 -12.43 36.49 24.92
N THR A 126 -13.44 36.91 24.15
CA THR A 126 -14.45 37.87 24.62
C THR A 126 -15.28 37.28 25.75
N ASP A 127 -15.71 36.03 25.62
CA ASP A 127 -16.46 35.31 26.65
C ASP A 127 -15.60 35.11 27.92
N SER A 128 -14.32 34.75 27.75
CA SER A 128 -13.37 34.58 28.86
C SER A 128 -13.15 35.89 29.63
N ILE A 129 -13.06 37.03 28.92
CA ILE A 129 -12.96 38.35 29.55
C ILE A 129 -14.27 38.72 30.26
N ALA A 130 -15.43 38.39 29.69
CA ALA A 130 -16.72 38.67 30.31
C ALA A 130 -16.90 37.89 31.63
N GLU A 131 -16.42 36.65 31.69
CA GLU A 131 -16.52 35.79 32.88
C GLU A 131 -15.44 36.09 33.92
N SER A 132 -14.16 36.08 33.54
CA SER A 132 -13.03 36.20 34.47
C SER A 132 -12.61 37.64 34.76
N LYS A 133 -13.02 38.61 33.93
CA LYS A 133 -12.53 40.01 33.90
C LYS A 133 -11.02 40.16 33.71
N GLU A 134 -10.31 39.06 33.46
CA GLU A 134 -8.89 39.04 33.14
C GLU A 134 -8.71 38.70 31.66
N ILE A 135 -7.63 39.21 31.06
CA ILE A 135 -7.30 38.93 29.67
C ILE A 135 -6.48 37.63 29.64
N PRO A 136 -6.96 36.56 28.99
CA PRO A 136 -6.19 35.32 28.88
C PRO A 136 -4.83 35.57 28.24
N GLU A 137 -3.76 34.99 28.80
CA GLU A 137 -2.41 35.11 28.25
C GLU A 137 -2.14 34.10 27.13
N ASP A 138 -2.84 32.96 27.13
CA ASP A 138 -2.67 31.90 26.16
C ASP A 138 -4.00 31.20 25.81
N LEU A 139 -4.07 30.61 24.61
CA LEU A 139 -5.20 29.83 24.11
C LEU A 139 -5.20 28.38 24.65
N THR A 140 -4.36 28.06 25.63
CA THR A 140 -4.29 26.70 26.19
C THR A 140 -5.62 26.24 26.78
N GLU A 141 -6.38 27.15 27.39
CA GLU A 141 -7.69 26.86 27.97
C GLU A 141 -8.75 26.63 26.89
N PHE A 142 -8.72 27.42 25.80
CA PHE A 142 -9.55 27.19 24.61
C PHE A 142 -9.39 25.77 24.08
N TYR A 143 -8.15 25.30 23.92
CA TYR A 143 -7.90 23.96 23.40
C TYR A 143 -8.28 22.84 24.36
N LYS A 144 -8.12 23.03 25.68
CA LYS A 144 -8.62 22.07 26.68
C LYS A 144 -10.14 21.94 26.65
N GLN A 145 -10.85 23.04 26.41
CA GLN A 145 -12.30 23.05 26.31
C GLN A 145 -12.82 22.48 24.98
N LYS A 146 -12.15 22.81 23.86
CA LYS A 146 -12.54 22.36 22.52
C LYS A 146 -12.15 20.91 22.23
N TYR A 147 -11.04 20.45 22.80
CA TYR A 147 -10.56 19.07 22.73
C TYR A 147 -10.31 18.56 24.15
N PRO A 148 -11.36 18.24 24.92
CA PRO A 148 -11.16 17.61 26.20
C PRO A 148 -10.41 16.30 25.95
N SER A 149 -9.26 16.13 26.63
CA SER A 149 -8.60 14.83 26.62
C SER A 149 -9.63 13.80 27.06
N PRO A 150 -9.78 12.65 26.35
CA PRO A 150 -10.62 11.58 26.85
C PRO A 150 -10.17 11.27 28.29
N PRO A 151 -11.11 10.96 29.21
CA PRO A 151 -10.73 10.58 30.55
C PRO A 151 -9.76 9.42 30.42
N VAL A 152 -8.51 9.66 30.81
CA VAL A 152 -7.53 8.61 31.02
C VAL A 152 -8.19 7.73 32.06
N ALA A 153 -8.75 6.59 31.63
CA ALA A 153 -9.01 5.50 32.54
C ALA A 153 -7.68 5.26 33.22
N GLU A 154 -7.60 5.56 34.52
CA GLU A 154 -6.46 5.26 35.36
C GLU A 154 -6.13 3.78 35.16
N GLU A 155 -5.19 3.49 34.27
CA GLU A 155 -4.45 2.25 34.30
C GLU A 155 -3.77 2.23 35.66
N VAL A 156 -4.34 1.43 36.56
CA VAL A 156 -3.70 1.03 37.81
C VAL A 156 -2.39 0.34 37.41
N VAL A 157 -1.33 1.13 37.38
CA VAL A 157 0.05 0.63 37.32
C VAL A 157 0.33 -0.02 38.67
N GLU A 158 0.10 -1.32 38.77
CA GLU A 158 0.70 -2.13 39.83
C GLU A 158 1.78 -3.03 39.21
N GLU A 159 3.03 -2.64 39.40
CA GLU A 159 4.24 -3.42 39.14
C GLU A 159 4.94 -3.72 40.50
N PRO A 160 5.80 -4.74 40.60
CA PRO A 160 5.53 -5.94 41.38
C PRO A 160 6.56 -6.22 42.48
N ALA A 161 6.20 -6.99 43.52
CA ALA A 161 7.20 -7.55 44.44
C ALA A 161 6.74 -8.84 45.15
N GLY A 162 7.53 -9.92 44.99
CA GLY A 162 7.72 -10.88 46.09
C GLY A 162 7.45 -12.37 45.86
N LYS A 163 8.33 -13.03 45.10
CA LYS A 163 8.94 -14.35 45.38
C LYS A 163 8.26 -15.28 46.41
N LYS A 164 7.90 -16.51 45.98
CA LYS A 164 8.67 -17.79 46.15
C LYS A 164 7.75 -19.00 46.34
N LYS A 165 8.02 -20.04 45.52
CA LYS A 165 8.13 -21.48 45.87
C LYS A 165 6.85 -22.19 46.38
N LYS A 166 6.54 -23.44 46.04
CA LYS A 166 7.19 -24.53 45.30
C LYS A 166 6.17 -25.69 45.29
N ASP A 167 6.31 -26.58 44.30
CA ASP A 167 5.99 -28.03 44.36
C ASP A 167 4.53 -28.46 44.61
N ASP A 168 4.03 -29.56 44.07
CA ASP A 168 4.40 -30.44 42.95
C ASP A 168 3.23 -31.44 42.86
N LYS A 169 3.03 -31.95 41.65
CA LYS A 169 2.60 -33.33 41.36
C LYS A 169 1.16 -33.79 41.60
N LYS A 170 0.60 -34.20 40.43
CA LYS A 170 0.08 -35.55 40.09
C LYS A 170 -1.21 -36.00 40.80
N ASP A 171 -2.08 -36.81 40.21
CA ASP A 171 -2.17 -37.51 38.94
C ASP A 171 -3.63 -37.99 38.86
N LYS A 172 -4.09 -38.31 37.64
CA LYS A 172 -5.08 -39.36 37.34
C LYS A 172 -6.40 -39.42 38.13
N GLY A 173 -7.47 -39.17 37.38
CA GLY A 173 -8.09 -40.29 36.68
C GLY A 173 -9.38 -40.85 37.27
N LYS A 174 -10.45 -40.64 36.49
CA LYS A 174 -11.40 -41.65 36.02
C LYS A 174 -12.37 -42.29 37.05
N ASP A 175 -13.65 -42.05 36.74
CA ASP A 175 -14.68 -43.07 36.46
C ASP A 175 -15.92 -43.10 37.39
N LYS A 176 -17.06 -43.16 36.71
CA LYS A 176 -18.36 -43.74 37.05
C LYS A 176 -19.03 -43.47 38.41
N GLY A 177 -20.25 -42.95 38.28
CA GLY A 177 -21.40 -43.87 38.35
C GLY A 177 -22.48 -43.58 39.39
N LYS A 178 -23.60 -43.03 38.90
CA LYS A 178 -25.00 -43.48 39.08
C LYS A 178 -25.64 -43.62 40.48
N LYS A 179 -26.90 -43.13 40.53
CA LYS A 179 -28.03 -43.41 41.45
C LYS A 179 -27.88 -42.83 42.86
N GLY A 180 -28.75 -41.97 43.40
CA GLY A 180 -30.13 -41.60 43.07
C GLY A 180 -31.02 -41.85 44.28
N LYS A 181 -31.61 -40.81 44.89
CA LYS A 181 -32.86 -40.90 45.66
C LYS A 181 -33.49 -39.53 45.87
N LYS A 182 -34.82 -39.54 46.00
CA LYS A 182 -35.82 -38.56 45.55
C LYS A 182 -36.57 -37.96 46.76
N LYS A 183 -37.21 -36.78 46.54
CA LYS A 183 -38.28 -36.08 47.30
C LYS A 183 -37.77 -34.92 48.20
N LYS A 184 -38.37 -33.71 48.24
CA LYS A 184 -39.66 -33.16 47.77
C LYS A 184 -39.56 -31.59 47.69
N ALA A 185 -40.36 -31.01 46.80
CA ALA A 185 -40.59 -29.61 46.37
C ALA A 185 -40.91 -28.56 47.49
N PRO A 186 -41.09 -27.22 47.23
CA PRO A 186 -41.33 -26.55 45.95
C PRO A 186 -40.58 -25.22 45.67
N ALA A 187 -40.82 -24.75 44.44
CA ALA A 187 -40.25 -23.63 43.70
C ALA A 187 -40.30 -22.25 44.39
N GLU A 188 -39.20 -21.51 44.20
CA GLU A 188 -39.25 -20.06 44.02
C GLU A 188 -38.60 -19.79 42.64
N GLU A 189 -39.40 -19.28 41.72
CA GLU A 189 -39.00 -18.96 40.34
C GLU A 189 -37.94 -17.85 40.36
N ALA A 190 -36.68 -18.22 40.17
CA ALA A 190 -35.68 -17.28 39.67
C ALA A 190 -35.94 -17.09 38.16
N PRO A 191 -36.10 -15.84 37.68
CA PRO A 191 -36.31 -15.58 36.26
C PRO A 191 -35.15 -16.18 35.44
N PRO A 192 -35.42 -16.68 34.22
CA PRO A 192 -34.38 -17.26 33.39
C PRO A 192 -33.26 -16.24 33.25
N LYS A 193 -32.06 -16.57 33.74
CA LYS A 193 -30.85 -15.84 33.37
C LYS A 193 -30.79 -15.92 31.86
N GLU A 194 -31.12 -14.80 31.21
CA GLU A 194 -30.86 -14.62 29.80
C GLU A 194 -29.42 -15.07 29.55
N PRO A 195 -29.18 -15.92 28.52
CA PRO A 195 -27.83 -16.28 28.18
C PRO A 195 -27.03 -14.98 28.00
N PRO A 196 -25.79 -14.91 28.52
CA PRO A 196 -24.98 -13.70 28.40
C PRO A 196 -25.00 -13.24 26.94
N PRO A 197 -25.20 -11.93 26.67
CA PRO A 197 -25.40 -11.44 25.33
C PRO A 197 -24.28 -11.99 24.45
N LEU A 198 -24.70 -12.69 23.41
CA LEU A 198 -23.85 -13.50 22.54
C LEU A 198 -22.89 -12.58 21.79
N GLN A 199 -21.78 -12.21 22.44
CA GLN A 199 -20.73 -11.29 22.01
C GLN A 199 -21.27 -9.91 21.57
N GLY A 200 -20.88 -8.85 22.30
CA GLY A 200 -21.04 -7.48 21.78
C GLY A 200 -20.37 -7.33 20.40
N PRO A 201 -20.60 -6.21 19.68
CA PRO A 201 -20.00 -5.99 18.38
C PRO A 201 -18.51 -6.31 18.45
N SER A 202 -18.08 -7.32 17.70
CA SER A 202 -16.67 -7.68 17.67
C SER A 202 -15.88 -6.51 17.10
N GLU A 203 -14.59 -6.42 17.45
CA GLU A 203 -13.68 -5.45 16.84
C GLU A 203 -13.73 -5.50 15.30
N ILE A 204 -13.97 -6.69 14.74
CA ILE A 204 -14.18 -6.91 13.31
C ILE A 204 -15.47 -6.23 12.82
N THR A 205 -16.59 -6.36 13.53
CA THR A 205 -17.82 -5.66 13.12
C THR A 205 -17.72 -4.15 13.29
N GLY A 206 -16.98 -3.66 14.29
CA GLY A 206 -16.72 -2.22 14.45
C GLY A 206 -15.87 -1.66 13.32
N THR A 207 -14.79 -2.36 12.96
CA THR A 207 -13.92 -1.97 11.82
C THR A 207 -14.65 -2.08 10.48
N MET A 208 -15.46 -3.12 10.26
CA MET A 208 -16.31 -3.23 9.07
C MET A 208 -17.30 -2.07 8.98
N TYR A 209 -17.98 -1.74 10.07
CA TYR A 209 -18.91 -0.61 10.11
C TYR A 209 -18.20 0.72 9.80
N GLY A 210 -17.02 0.96 10.39
CA GLY A 210 -16.21 2.14 10.08
C GLY A 210 -15.79 2.21 8.59
N ASN A 211 -15.41 1.07 8.00
CA ASN A 211 -15.08 1.02 6.57
C ASN A 211 -16.29 1.26 5.67
N ILE A 212 -17.47 0.76 6.06
CA ILE A 212 -18.72 1.05 5.35
C ILE A 212 -18.98 2.55 5.38
N LEU A 213 -18.91 3.20 6.54
CA LEU A 213 -19.10 4.65 6.64
C LEU A 213 -18.10 5.44 5.79
N ASN A 214 -16.83 5.02 5.77
CA ASN A 214 -15.82 5.64 4.90
C ASN A 214 -16.16 5.47 3.41
N TYR A 215 -16.63 4.29 3.02
CA TYR A 215 -17.08 4.04 1.65
C TYR A 215 -18.29 4.90 1.29
N GLN A 216 -19.29 4.96 2.17
CA GLN A 216 -20.48 5.77 1.96
C GLN A 216 -20.14 7.26 1.79
N ALA A 217 -19.25 7.78 2.64
CA ALA A 217 -18.85 9.18 2.59
C ALA A 217 -18.00 9.53 1.36
N ASP A 218 -17.09 8.66 0.93
CA ASP A 218 -16.10 8.99 -0.10
C ASP A 218 -16.40 8.38 -1.48
N TRP A 219 -17.23 7.35 -1.59
CA TRP A 219 -17.36 6.53 -2.81
C TRP A 219 -18.79 6.19 -3.25
N GLU A 220 -19.78 6.07 -2.35
CA GLU A 220 -21.14 5.59 -2.69
C GLU A 220 -21.82 6.42 -3.80
N ASP A 221 -21.76 7.74 -3.70
CA ASP A 221 -22.39 8.65 -4.67
C ASP A 221 -21.45 9.11 -5.79
N LYS A 222 -20.19 8.64 -5.82
CA LYS A 222 -19.23 9.07 -6.85
C LYS A 222 -19.43 8.25 -8.12
N GLU A 223 -19.85 8.92 -9.20
CA GLU A 223 -19.95 8.30 -10.52
C GLU A 223 -18.69 8.50 -11.39
N ASP A 224 -17.78 9.37 -10.98
CA ASP A 224 -16.61 9.78 -11.76
C ASP A 224 -15.69 8.61 -12.14
N TRP A 225 -15.66 7.54 -11.35
CA TRP A 225 -14.90 6.32 -11.67
C TRP A 225 -15.38 5.66 -12.97
N LYS A 226 -16.66 5.82 -13.36
CA LYS A 226 -17.21 5.28 -14.60
C LYS A 226 -16.60 5.93 -15.85
N TYR A 227 -16.07 7.15 -15.70
CA TYR A 227 -15.52 7.95 -16.80
C TYR A 227 -14.01 8.20 -16.67
N ASN A 228 -13.38 7.74 -15.58
CA ASN A 228 -11.94 7.91 -15.33
C ASN A 228 -11.08 6.78 -15.93
N PHE A 229 -11.22 6.54 -17.24
CA PHE A 229 -10.42 5.52 -17.95
C PHE A 229 -8.92 5.81 -17.93
N ALA A 230 -8.55 7.09 -17.85
CA ALA A 230 -7.16 7.55 -17.77
C ALA A 230 -6.56 7.45 -16.36
N GLN A 231 -7.32 6.96 -15.37
CA GLN A 231 -6.88 6.75 -13.98
C GLN A 231 -6.22 7.98 -13.34
N LYS A 232 -6.75 9.17 -13.64
CA LYS A 232 -6.27 10.43 -13.06
C LYS A 232 -6.77 10.58 -11.62
N HIS A 233 -6.13 11.46 -10.86
CA HIS A 233 -6.55 11.76 -9.50
C HIS A 233 -7.87 12.54 -9.48
N ASP A 234 -8.64 12.31 -8.42
CA ASP A 234 -9.84 13.08 -8.10
C ASP A 234 -9.43 14.38 -7.38
N VAL A 235 -9.84 15.52 -7.92
CA VAL A 235 -9.47 16.85 -7.43
C VAL A 235 -10.10 17.13 -6.07
N GLU A 236 -11.38 16.81 -5.86
CA GLU A 236 -12.06 17.07 -4.59
C GLU A 236 -11.54 16.16 -3.47
N LEU A 237 -11.23 14.90 -3.80
CA LEU A 237 -10.61 13.99 -2.83
C LEU A 237 -9.20 14.46 -2.44
N ALA A 238 -8.44 15.02 -3.38
CA ALA A 238 -7.14 15.62 -3.11
C ALA A 238 -7.28 16.89 -2.25
N LYS A 239 -8.19 17.81 -2.63
CA LYS A 239 -8.49 19.04 -1.88
C LYS A 239 -8.93 18.74 -0.46
N LYS A 240 -9.77 17.71 -0.22
CA LYS A 240 -10.20 17.30 1.13
C LYS A 240 -9.04 17.00 2.07
N LYS A 241 -7.96 16.37 1.59
CA LYS A 241 -6.74 16.14 2.39
C LYS A 241 -5.96 17.43 2.62
N ILE A 242 -5.77 18.20 1.55
CA ILE A 242 -5.03 19.47 1.57
C ILE A 242 -5.68 20.50 2.52
N ARG A 243 -7.02 20.58 2.55
CA ARG A 243 -7.77 21.48 3.43
C ARG A 243 -7.37 21.29 4.90
N VAL A 244 -7.18 20.05 5.34
CA VAL A 244 -6.76 19.72 6.71
C VAL A 244 -5.35 20.26 6.99
N ASP A 245 -4.43 20.08 6.06
CA ASP A 245 -3.04 20.56 6.20
C ASP A 245 -2.99 22.10 6.20
N VAL A 246 -3.72 22.75 5.29
CA VAL A 246 -3.80 24.22 5.20
C VAL A 246 -4.48 24.81 6.43
N GLU A 247 -5.55 24.19 6.93
CA GLU A 247 -6.24 24.63 8.15
C GLU A 247 -5.31 24.55 9.37
N ALA A 248 -4.49 23.51 9.48
CA ALA A 248 -3.49 23.39 10.55
C ALA A 248 -2.43 24.51 10.48
N GLU A 249 -1.88 24.79 9.29
CA GLU A 249 -0.93 25.90 9.08
C GLU A 249 -1.56 27.26 9.41
N LEU A 250 -2.80 27.49 8.98
CA LEU A 250 -3.54 28.72 9.28
C LEU A 250 -3.87 28.84 10.77
N LYS A 251 -4.18 27.73 11.44
CA LYS A 251 -4.43 27.68 12.88
C LYS A 251 -3.23 28.18 13.67
N ASP A 252 -2.04 27.69 13.37
CA ASP A 252 -0.81 28.12 14.07
C ASP A 252 -0.54 29.62 13.84
N ALA A 253 -0.71 30.10 12.61
CA ALA A 253 -0.54 31.51 12.27
C ALA A 253 -1.57 32.43 12.96
N VAL A 254 -2.83 31.99 13.07
CA VAL A 254 -3.90 32.73 13.77
C VAL A 254 -3.64 32.76 15.28
N ASP A 255 -3.22 31.65 15.87
CA ASP A 255 -2.87 31.56 17.29
C ASP A 255 -1.73 32.52 17.64
N GLU A 256 -0.66 32.51 16.86
CA GLU A 256 0.49 33.38 17.09
C GLU A 256 0.09 34.87 17.00
N MET A 257 -0.66 35.24 15.94
CA MET A 257 -1.20 36.58 15.79
C MET A 257 -2.08 36.98 16.98
N LEU A 258 -2.92 36.07 17.48
CA LEU A 258 -3.80 36.36 18.61
C LEU A 258 -2.99 36.55 19.91
N LYS A 259 -2.00 35.70 20.19
CA LYS A 259 -1.11 35.86 21.35
C LYS A 259 -0.38 37.20 21.32
N GLN A 260 0.14 37.61 20.15
CA GLN A 260 0.78 38.92 19.99
C GLN A 260 -0.21 40.07 20.22
N ASN A 261 -1.45 39.95 19.75
CA ASN A 261 -2.48 40.96 19.97
C ASN A 261 -2.90 41.05 21.44
N LEU A 262 -3.09 39.91 22.12
CA LEU A 262 -3.39 39.86 23.55
C LEU A 262 -2.27 40.49 24.39
N ALA A 263 -1.01 40.18 24.07
CA ALA A 263 0.15 40.79 24.73
C ALA A 263 0.18 42.32 24.57
N LYS A 264 -0.12 42.84 23.37
CA LYS A 264 -0.23 44.29 23.11
C LYS A 264 -1.37 44.92 23.91
N ILE A 265 -2.56 44.30 23.92
CA ILE A 265 -3.72 44.79 24.67
C ILE A 265 -3.38 44.83 26.17
N LYS A 266 -2.77 43.77 26.71
CA LYS A 266 -2.34 43.71 28.12
C LYS A 266 -1.32 44.79 28.47
N ALA A 267 -0.36 45.07 27.59
CA ALA A 267 0.61 46.14 27.77
C ALA A 267 -0.03 47.55 27.74
N GLN A 268 -1.04 47.77 26.90
CA GLN A 268 -1.77 49.04 26.82
C GLN A 268 -2.69 49.28 28.01
N LEU A 269 -3.29 48.22 28.58
CA LEU A 269 -4.14 48.30 29.78
C LEU A 269 -3.36 48.43 31.08
N ASN A 270 -2.09 47.98 31.10
CA ASN A 270 -1.15 48.21 32.20
C ASN A 270 -0.01 49.15 31.78
N PRO A 271 -0.28 50.41 31.37
CA PRO A 271 0.80 51.37 31.24
C PRO A 271 1.37 51.54 32.63
N ALA A 272 2.67 51.30 32.80
CA ALA A 272 3.35 51.21 34.09
C ALA A 272 2.70 52.08 35.18
N LYS A 273 2.44 51.48 36.35
CA LYS A 273 2.37 52.16 37.66
C LYS A 273 3.71 52.85 37.99
N GLY A 274 4.32 53.54 37.01
CA GLY A 274 5.49 54.39 37.13
C GLY A 274 5.01 55.72 37.68
N GLY A 275 4.95 55.79 39.01
CA GLY A 275 4.60 57.00 39.73
C GLY A 275 5.46 58.17 39.27
N LYS A 276 4.81 59.21 38.74
CA LYS A 276 5.36 60.55 38.74
C LYS A 276 5.26 61.06 40.19
N LYS A 277 6.22 60.62 41.01
CA LYS A 277 6.43 61.11 42.37
C LYS A 277 6.91 62.55 42.25
N GLY A 278 6.16 63.47 42.83
CA GLY A 278 6.58 64.86 42.96
C GLY A 278 7.92 64.98 43.67
N LYS A 279 8.76 65.87 43.15
CA LYS A 279 9.76 66.71 43.82
C LYS A 279 9.71 68.01 43.03
N GLY A 280 9.43 69.15 43.64
CA GLY A 280 10.18 69.69 44.77
C GLY A 280 11.21 70.62 44.16
#